data_AF-A0A954WZ59-F1
#
_entry.id   AF-A0A954WZ59-F1
#
_cell.length_a   1.000
_cell.length_b   1.000
_cell.length_c   1.000
_cell.angle_alpha   90.00
_cell.angle_beta   90.00
_cell.angle_gamma   90.00
#
_symmetry.space_group_name_H-M   'P 1'
#
loop_
_entity.id
_entity.type
_entity.pdbx_description
1 polymer ?
#
loop_
_entity_poly.entity_id
_entity_poly.type
_entity_poly.pdbx_seq_one_letter_code
_entity_poly.pdbx_strand_id
1 'polypeptide(L)'
;MLETLKTLTAIPPDEATSVFALAANDILLRHSLIVSDQRYRILEIEFYFHTTLHADPFAHCHPVQATFGQWYFHRVGTGYRGGTFKGIDITFGNADAFGGILIRTLEKDAGVICGPSLCVDQLLSASGQATVEELDRAIAGRVVWDETSPLQLVRENQNSRHTVYKSSRVGLSTRHSQDDNARIYRDYAYRFLVKPRKIKKGRTELITSLAASGYSVEEIRSITGSPLRAIEKRVTEQTRARSFPNYPG
;
A
#
# COMPACT_ATOMS: atom_id res chain seq x y z
N MET A 1 -6.79 -14.70 6.11
CA MET A 1 -5.56 -14.12 6.70
C MET A 1 -5.79 -12.67 7.09
N LEU A 2 -6.66 -11.94 6.38
CA LEU A 2 -7.16 -10.63 6.85
C LEU A 2 -7.60 -10.62 8.33
N GLU A 3 -8.25 -11.69 8.81
CA GLU A 3 -8.62 -11.82 10.24
C GLU A 3 -7.45 -11.74 11.22
N THR A 4 -6.20 -12.08 10.83
CA THR A 4 -5.04 -11.91 11.74
C THR A 4 -4.70 -10.44 11.97
N LEU A 5 -5.12 -9.54 11.09
CA LEU A 5 -4.99 -8.09 11.30
C LEU A 5 -6.03 -7.55 12.28
N LYS A 6 -7.18 -8.22 12.41
CA LYS A 6 -8.30 -7.75 13.25
C LYS A 6 -7.92 -7.58 14.71
N THR A 7 -7.10 -8.49 15.22
CA THR A 7 -6.66 -8.52 16.61
C THR A 7 -5.32 -7.82 16.82
N LEU A 8 -4.82 -7.09 15.80
CA LEU A 8 -3.53 -6.41 15.90
C LEU A 8 -3.71 -5.12 16.72
N THR A 9 -3.22 -5.11 17.95
CA THR A 9 -3.41 -3.98 18.89
C THR A 9 -2.10 -3.33 19.33
N ALA A 10 -1.01 -4.10 19.43
CA ALA A 10 0.29 -3.60 19.85
C ALA A 10 1.40 -4.51 19.30
N ILE A 11 2.05 -4.08 18.21
CA ILE A 11 3.17 -4.79 17.59
C ILE A 11 4.27 -3.80 17.22
N PRO A 12 5.54 -4.02 17.60
CA PRO A 12 6.60 -3.13 17.19
C PRO A 12 6.84 -3.22 15.67
N PRO A 13 7.40 -2.18 15.04
CA PRO A 13 7.49 -2.11 13.57
C PRO A 13 8.33 -3.22 12.90
N ASP A 14 9.36 -3.71 13.58
CA ASP A 14 10.21 -4.81 13.13
C ASP A 14 9.43 -6.13 12.99
N GLU A 15 8.52 -6.42 13.91
CA GLU A 15 7.64 -7.58 13.85
C GLU A 15 6.47 -7.40 12.86
N ALA A 16 5.94 -6.17 12.76
CA ALA A 16 4.78 -5.85 11.92
C ALA A 16 4.98 -6.19 10.44
N THR A 17 6.21 -6.05 9.93
CA THR A 17 6.54 -6.33 8.53
C THR A 17 6.14 -7.75 8.11
N SER A 18 6.32 -8.74 8.98
CA SER A 18 5.98 -10.14 8.68
C SER A 18 4.47 -10.37 8.63
N VAL A 19 3.73 -9.74 9.54
CA VAL A 19 2.26 -9.78 9.56
C VAL A 19 1.69 -9.12 8.32
N PHE A 20 2.21 -7.94 7.93
CA PHE A 20 1.79 -7.25 6.72
C PHE A 20 2.14 -8.04 5.46
N ALA A 21 3.29 -8.73 5.43
CA ALA A 21 3.64 -9.59 4.31
C ALA A 21 2.65 -10.75 4.13
N LEU A 22 2.20 -11.37 5.22
CA LEU A 22 1.18 -12.42 5.17
C LEU A 22 -0.15 -11.87 4.61
N ALA A 23 -0.65 -10.77 5.16
CA ALA A 23 -1.85 -10.12 4.65
C ALA A 23 -1.73 -9.69 3.18
N ALA A 24 -0.58 -9.15 2.79
CA ALA A 24 -0.31 -8.76 1.40
C ALA A 24 -0.33 -9.95 0.44
N ASN A 25 0.20 -11.11 0.83
CA ASN A 25 0.12 -12.32 0.02
C ASN A 25 -1.34 -12.78 -0.15
N ASP A 26 -2.15 -12.72 0.91
CA ASP A 26 -3.57 -13.07 0.83
C ASP A 26 -4.32 -12.12 -0.12
N ILE A 27 -4.13 -10.81 0.02
CA ILE A 27 -4.79 -9.79 -0.81
C ILE A 27 -4.32 -9.89 -2.28
N LEU A 28 -3.02 -9.78 -2.53
CA LEU A 28 -2.46 -9.63 -3.88
C LEU A 28 -2.51 -10.91 -4.71
N LEU A 29 -2.53 -12.09 -4.07
CA LEU A 29 -2.50 -13.37 -4.78
C LEU A 29 -3.83 -14.09 -4.81
N ARG A 30 -4.76 -13.75 -3.92
CA ARG A 30 -6.00 -14.51 -3.73
C ARG A 30 -7.28 -13.69 -3.78
N HIS A 31 -7.20 -12.38 -4.00
CA HIS A 31 -8.39 -11.55 -4.11
C HIS A 31 -8.39 -10.70 -5.39
N SER A 32 -9.58 -10.42 -5.87
CA SER A 32 -9.86 -9.36 -6.83
C SER A 32 -10.76 -8.31 -6.21
N LEU A 33 -10.63 -7.09 -6.70
CA LEU A 33 -11.57 -6.01 -6.43
C LEU A 33 -12.66 -6.03 -7.49
N ILE A 34 -13.91 -6.15 -7.09
CA ILE A 34 -15.06 -5.97 -7.98
C ILE A 34 -15.66 -4.59 -7.71
N VAL A 35 -15.91 -3.86 -8.80
CA VAL A 35 -16.56 -2.56 -8.80
C VAL A 35 -17.80 -2.67 -9.67
N SER A 36 -18.97 -2.69 -9.05
CA SER A 36 -20.23 -3.12 -9.67
C SER A 36 -20.06 -4.50 -10.34
N ASP A 37 -20.02 -4.57 -11.67
CA ASP A 37 -19.84 -5.82 -12.43
C ASP A 37 -18.41 -5.99 -13.00
N GLN A 38 -17.51 -5.05 -12.71
CA GLN A 38 -16.16 -5.01 -13.28
C GLN A 38 -15.13 -5.59 -12.32
N ARG A 39 -14.35 -6.56 -12.80
CA ARG A 39 -13.29 -7.23 -12.04
C ARG A 39 -11.92 -6.59 -12.27
N TYR A 40 -11.20 -6.33 -11.19
CA TYR A 40 -9.85 -5.77 -11.17
C TYR A 40 -8.93 -6.64 -10.33
N ARG A 41 -7.69 -6.81 -10.80
CA ARG A 41 -6.60 -7.36 -9.98
C ARG A 41 -5.92 -6.25 -9.20
N ILE A 42 -5.68 -6.46 -7.92
CA ILE A 42 -4.86 -5.57 -7.09
C ILE A 42 -3.39 -5.94 -7.30
N LEU A 43 -2.58 -4.99 -7.75
CA LEU A 43 -1.15 -5.22 -8.01
C LEU A 43 -0.22 -4.59 -6.99
N GLU A 44 -0.69 -3.60 -6.22
CA GLU A 44 0.13 -2.83 -5.29
C GLU A 44 -0.69 -2.28 -4.13
N ILE A 45 -0.19 -2.46 -2.90
CA ILE A 45 -0.77 -1.93 -1.67
C ILE A 45 0.30 -1.36 -0.73
N GLU A 46 -0.10 -0.46 0.17
CA GLU A 46 0.72 0.07 1.26
C GLU A 46 0.00 -0.05 2.61
N PHE A 47 0.73 -0.41 3.66
CA PHE A 47 0.21 -0.46 5.02
C PHE A 47 0.52 0.83 5.79
N TYR A 48 -0.46 1.27 6.56
CA TYR A 48 -0.37 2.37 7.52
C TYR A 48 -1.00 1.90 8.82
N PHE A 49 -0.26 1.98 9.92
CA PHE A 49 -0.71 1.43 11.19
C PHE A 49 -0.27 2.29 12.36
N HIS A 50 -1.20 2.65 13.23
CA HIS A 50 -0.94 3.50 14.39
C HIS A 50 -1.47 2.87 15.67
N THR A 51 -0.56 2.62 16.62
CA THR A 51 -0.85 2.17 18.00
C THR A 51 0.16 2.80 18.96
N THR A 52 0.00 2.54 20.25
CA THR A 52 0.94 2.95 21.29
C THR A 52 2.36 2.40 21.06
N LEU A 53 2.51 1.18 20.53
CA LEU A 53 3.82 0.56 20.23
C LEU A 53 4.25 0.73 18.76
N HIS A 54 3.38 1.30 17.93
CA HIS A 54 3.58 1.46 16.49
C HIS A 54 3.07 2.82 16.06
N ALA A 55 3.75 3.89 16.46
CA ALA A 55 3.32 5.26 16.17
C ALA A 55 3.75 5.72 14.77
N ASP A 56 3.24 5.08 13.70
CA ASP A 56 3.50 5.51 12.32
C ASP A 56 2.90 6.91 12.10
N PRO A 57 3.72 7.95 11.84
CA PRO A 57 3.23 9.32 11.69
C PRO A 57 2.55 9.55 10.32
N PHE A 58 2.62 8.59 9.40
CA PHE A 58 1.98 8.69 8.09
C PHE A 58 0.57 8.08 8.07
N ALA A 59 0.15 7.39 9.14
CA ALA A 59 -1.21 6.91 9.28
C ALA A 59 -2.18 8.09 9.45
N HIS A 60 -3.35 7.99 8.83
CA HIS A 60 -4.35 9.07 8.89
C HIS A 60 -5.06 9.16 10.25
N CYS A 61 -5.14 8.05 11.00
CA CYS A 61 -5.82 7.95 12.29
C CYS A 61 -7.27 8.47 12.26
N HIS A 62 -7.95 8.30 11.11
CA HIS A 62 -9.36 8.67 11.00
C HIS A 62 -10.23 7.68 11.79
N PRO A 63 -11.34 8.08 12.42
CA PRO A 63 -12.18 7.16 13.21
C PRO A 63 -12.62 5.89 12.47
N VAL A 64 -12.89 5.97 11.16
CA VAL A 64 -13.20 4.79 10.34
C VAL A 64 -12.02 3.81 10.25
N GLN A 65 -10.76 4.27 10.31
CA GLN A 65 -9.59 3.38 10.35
C GLN A 65 -9.43 2.64 11.69
N ALA A 66 -10.23 2.96 12.72
CA ALA A 66 -10.35 2.16 13.94
C ALA A 66 -11.39 1.02 13.82
N THR A 67 -11.92 0.80 12.61
CA THR A 67 -12.77 -0.35 12.30
C THR A 67 -11.99 -1.40 11.50
N PHE A 68 -12.55 -2.60 11.44
CA PHE A 68 -11.99 -3.70 10.66
C PHE A 68 -12.83 -3.98 9.42
N GLY A 69 -12.16 -4.08 8.29
CA GLY A 69 -12.73 -4.55 7.03
C GLY A 69 -13.73 -3.59 6.42
N GLN A 70 -13.61 -2.28 6.62
CA GLN A 70 -14.42 -1.27 5.93
C GLN A 70 -13.60 -0.55 4.85
N TRP A 71 -14.29 0.15 3.96
CA TRP A 71 -13.66 1.07 3.01
C TRP A 71 -13.43 2.44 3.66
N TYR A 72 -12.28 3.05 3.38
CA TYR A 72 -11.99 4.42 3.82
C TYR A 72 -11.38 5.24 2.68
N PHE A 73 -12.11 6.24 2.19
CA PHE A 73 -11.53 7.25 1.31
C PHE A 73 -10.74 8.29 2.10
N HIS A 74 -9.59 8.70 1.57
CA HIS A 74 -8.73 9.70 2.21
C HIS A 74 -9.43 11.05 2.35
N ARG A 75 -9.44 11.59 3.57
CA ARG A 75 -10.07 12.87 3.93
C ARG A 75 -9.06 13.99 4.24
N VAL A 76 -9.52 15.24 4.16
CA VAL A 76 -8.87 16.46 4.68
C VAL A 76 -9.93 17.25 5.42
N GLY A 77 -9.73 17.44 6.73
CA GLY A 77 -10.78 17.94 7.61
C GLY A 77 -12.03 17.06 7.51
N THR A 78 -13.18 17.67 7.27
CA THR A 78 -14.45 16.97 7.06
C THR A 78 -14.68 16.53 5.60
N GLY A 79 -13.88 17.04 4.65
CA GLY A 79 -14.03 16.77 3.21
C GLY A 79 -13.12 15.67 2.70
N TYR A 80 -13.26 15.33 1.42
CA TYR A 80 -12.41 14.35 0.73
C TYR A 80 -11.17 15.03 0.13
N ARG A 81 -10.04 14.30 0.06
CA ARG A 81 -8.89 14.78 -0.70
C ARG A 81 -9.25 14.85 -2.18
N GLY A 82 -9.17 16.04 -2.78
CA GLY A 82 -9.36 16.24 -4.21
C GLY A 82 -8.06 16.07 -5.02
N GLY A 83 -8.19 16.17 -6.36
CA GLY A 83 -7.04 16.23 -7.27
C GLY A 83 -6.16 14.97 -7.24
N THR A 84 -4.86 15.16 -7.04
CA THR A 84 -3.83 14.10 -7.09
C THR A 84 -3.58 13.42 -5.74
N PHE A 85 -4.32 13.75 -4.69
CA PHE A 85 -4.13 13.23 -3.32
C PHE A 85 -5.25 12.30 -2.83
N LYS A 86 -6.07 11.77 -3.74
CA LYS A 86 -7.09 10.77 -3.46
C LYS A 86 -6.45 9.42 -3.10
N GLY A 87 -7.13 8.65 -2.26
CA GLY A 87 -6.76 7.30 -1.91
C GLY A 87 -7.94 6.56 -1.30
N ILE A 88 -7.87 5.23 -1.35
CA ILE A 88 -8.84 4.35 -0.72
C ILE A 88 -8.09 3.25 0.01
N ASP A 89 -8.49 3.05 1.27
CA ASP A 89 -7.91 2.05 2.16
C ASP A 89 -8.94 0.95 2.46
N ILE A 90 -8.42 -0.26 2.71
CA ILE A 90 -9.13 -1.29 3.48
C ILE A 90 -8.74 -1.09 4.95
N THR A 91 -9.71 -0.87 5.83
CA THR A 91 -9.43 -0.67 7.26
C THR A 91 -9.11 -1.99 7.95
N PHE A 92 -8.20 -1.95 8.92
CA PHE A 92 -7.86 -3.11 9.75
C PHE A 92 -7.59 -2.75 11.21
N GLY A 93 -8.08 -1.60 11.65
CA GLY A 93 -7.95 -1.19 13.04
C GLY A 93 -8.98 -1.83 13.97
N ASN A 94 -8.95 -1.36 15.21
CA ASN A 94 -9.86 -1.74 16.29
C ASN A 94 -9.88 -0.61 17.33
N ALA A 95 -10.44 -0.86 18.52
CA ALA A 95 -10.55 0.15 19.58
C ALA A 95 -9.20 0.75 20.01
N ASP A 96 -8.10 0.02 19.86
CA ASP A 96 -6.77 0.40 20.32
C ASP A 96 -5.81 0.79 19.17
N ALA A 97 -6.27 0.68 17.92
CA ALA A 97 -5.41 0.76 16.75
C ALA A 97 -6.10 1.39 15.54
N PHE A 98 -5.38 2.22 14.81
CA PHE A 98 -5.79 2.69 13.48
C PHE A 98 -5.02 1.93 12.40
N GLY A 99 -5.73 1.36 11.43
CA GLY A 99 -5.11 0.61 10.34
C GLY A 99 -5.75 0.91 8.99
N GLY A 100 -4.93 1.19 7.97
CA GLY A 100 -5.35 1.37 6.59
C GLY A 100 -4.41 0.68 5.59
N ILE A 101 -4.97 -0.12 4.68
CA ILE A 101 -4.26 -0.73 3.55
C ILE A 101 -4.62 0.04 2.29
N LEU A 102 -3.75 0.96 1.88
CA LEU A 102 -3.94 1.80 0.70
C LEU A 102 -3.81 0.95 -0.57
N ILE A 103 -4.82 1.00 -1.44
CA ILE A 103 -4.76 0.42 -2.78
C ILE A 103 -4.09 1.42 -3.74
N ARG A 104 -3.05 0.97 -4.45
CA ARG A 104 -2.22 1.86 -5.28
C ARG A 104 -2.18 1.53 -6.75
N THR A 105 -2.27 0.25 -7.10
CA THR A 105 -2.29 -0.14 -8.51
C THR A 105 -3.31 -1.24 -8.74
N LEU A 106 -4.13 -1.04 -9.76
CA LEU A 106 -5.09 -2.02 -10.28
C LEU A 106 -4.71 -2.46 -11.70
N GLU A 107 -5.16 -3.64 -12.10
CA GLU A 107 -5.07 -4.15 -13.48
C GLU A 107 -6.43 -4.68 -13.94
N LYS A 108 -6.83 -4.28 -15.15
CA LYS A 108 -8.03 -4.76 -15.85
C LYS A 108 -7.74 -4.83 -17.34
N ASP A 109 -8.15 -5.91 -18.00
CA ASP A 109 -8.04 -6.11 -19.46
C ASP A 109 -6.63 -5.79 -20.02
N ALA A 110 -5.59 -6.26 -19.32
CA ALA A 110 -4.16 -5.96 -19.56
C ALA A 110 -3.70 -4.51 -19.33
N GLY A 111 -4.63 -3.56 -19.17
CA GLY A 111 -4.36 -2.19 -18.74
C GLY A 111 -3.99 -2.09 -17.26
N VAL A 112 -3.12 -1.12 -16.93
CA VAL A 112 -2.61 -0.90 -15.57
C VAL A 112 -2.95 0.51 -15.12
N ILE A 113 -3.62 0.63 -13.99
CA ILE A 113 -4.00 1.88 -13.35
C ILE A 113 -3.03 2.13 -12.20
N CYS A 114 -2.03 3.00 -12.39
CA CYS A 114 -0.89 3.13 -11.46
C CYS A 114 -0.89 4.46 -10.66
N GLY A 115 -1.30 4.36 -9.40
CA GLY A 115 -1.32 5.42 -8.40
C GLY A 115 -2.67 5.47 -7.67
N PRO A 116 -2.68 5.79 -6.37
CA PRO A 116 -3.89 5.73 -5.54
C PRO A 116 -5.01 6.63 -6.09
N SER A 117 -4.69 7.86 -6.51
CA SER A 117 -5.68 8.76 -7.09
C SER A 117 -6.30 8.24 -8.38
N LEU A 118 -5.51 7.62 -9.25
CA LEU A 118 -6.02 7.03 -10.50
C LEU A 118 -6.86 5.78 -10.23
N CYS A 119 -6.53 5.03 -9.18
CA CYS A 119 -7.40 3.94 -8.73
C CYS A 119 -8.77 4.49 -8.34
N VAL A 120 -8.82 5.54 -7.51
CA VAL A 120 -10.10 6.19 -7.13
C VAL A 120 -10.86 6.69 -8.36
N ASP A 121 -10.21 7.37 -9.31
CA ASP A 121 -10.84 7.82 -10.55
C ASP A 121 -11.42 6.64 -11.36
N GLN A 122 -10.69 5.52 -11.41
CA GLN A 122 -11.16 4.29 -12.04
C GLN A 122 -12.35 3.68 -11.31
N LEU A 123 -12.40 3.73 -9.97
CA LEU A 123 -13.54 3.23 -9.19
C LEU A 123 -14.81 4.06 -9.43
N LEU A 124 -14.69 5.39 -9.47
CA LEU A 124 -15.80 6.29 -9.80
C LEU A 124 -16.36 5.98 -11.19
N SER A 125 -15.47 5.93 -12.18
CA SER A 125 -15.86 5.60 -13.56
C SER A 125 -16.52 4.22 -13.66
N ALA A 126 -16.01 3.22 -12.95
CA ALA A 126 -16.53 1.85 -13.02
C ALA A 126 -17.85 1.66 -12.27
N SER A 127 -18.06 2.40 -11.18
CA SER A 127 -19.28 2.37 -10.37
C SER A 127 -20.39 3.28 -10.90
N GLY A 128 -20.07 4.19 -11.83
CA GLY A 128 -21.02 5.19 -12.36
C GLY A 128 -21.31 6.35 -11.41
N GLN A 129 -20.58 6.46 -10.29
CA GLN A 129 -20.74 7.56 -9.32
C GLN A 129 -19.97 8.80 -9.80
N ALA A 130 -20.56 9.99 -9.64
CA ALA A 130 -19.96 11.23 -10.12
C ALA A 130 -18.89 11.77 -9.16
N THR A 131 -19.01 11.46 -7.87
CA THR A 131 -18.12 11.98 -6.83
C THR A 131 -17.67 10.92 -5.83
N VAL A 132 -16.53 11.18 -5.17
CA VAL A 132 -16.05 10.34 -4.05
C VAL A 132 -17.08 10.27 -2.93
N GLU A 133 -17.80 11.36 -2.66
CA GLU A 133 -18.83 11.38 -1.62
C GLU A 133 -19.99 10.44 -1.93
N GLU A 134 -20.46 10.42 -3.18
CA GLU A 134 -21.54 9.53 -3.61
C GLU A 134 -21.11 8.06 -3.49
N LEU A 135 -19.91 7.73 -3.93
CA LEU A 135 -19.37 6.37 -3.81
C LEU A 135 -19.14 5.98 -2.34
N ASP A 136 -18.58 6.87 -1.51
CA ASP A 136 -18.41 6.66 -0.07
C ASP A 136 -19.76 6.38 0.61
N ARG A 137 -20.80 7.16 0.27
CA ARG A 137 -22.16 6.94 0.77
C ARG A 137 -22.73 5.59 0.37
N ALA A 138 -22.46 5.13 -0.85
CA ALA A 138 -22.95 3.84 -1.34
C ALA A 138 -22.31 2.64 -0.61
N ILE A 139 -21.07 2.81 -0.12
CA ILE A 139 -20.31 1.77 0.58
C ILE A 139 -20.23 1.97 2.10
N ALA A 140 -20.79 3.06 2.62
CA ALA A 140 -20.63 3.47 4.01
C ALA A 140 -21.09 2.39 5.00
N GLY A 141 -20.23 2.07 5.98
CA GLY A 141 -20.50 1.08 7.01
C GLY A 141 -20.48 -0.38 6.53
N ARG A 142 -20.40 -0.61 5.21
CA ARG A 142 -20.32 -1.96 4.64
C ARG A 142 -18.92 -2.54 4.83
N VAL A 143 -18.87 -3.84 5.04
CA VAL A 143 -17.61 -4.57 5.05
C VAL A 143 -17.13 -4.81 3.61
N VAL A 144 -15.81 -4.92 3.42
CA VAL A 144 -15.21 -5.04 2.09
C VAL A 144 -15.62 -6.31 1.35
N TRP A 145 -16.18 -7.32 2.01
CA TRP A 145 -16.69 -8.56 1.40
C TRP A 145 -18.23 -8.61 1.36
N ASP A 146 -18.92 -7.47 1.49
CA ASP A 146 -20.38 -7.39 1.30
C ASP A 146 -20.71 -7.53 -0.21
N GLU A 147 -21.32 -8.65 -0.58
CA GLU A 147 -21.70 -8.96 -1.97
C GLU A 147 -22.76 -8.00 -2.56
N THR A 148 -23.48 -7.28 -1.70
CA THR A 148 -24.46 -6.26 -2.12
C THR A 148 -23.84 -4.87 -2.28
N SER A 149 -22.56 -4.72 -1.94
CA SER A 149 -21.81 -3.47 -2.08
C SER A 149 -21.40 -3.23 -3.54
N PRO A 150 -21.44 -1.99 -4.04
CA PRO A 150 -20.86 -1.66 -5.35
C PRO A 150 -19.33 -1.78 -5.36
N LEU A 151 -18.69 -1.96 -4.21
CA LEU A 151 -17.26 -2.22 -4.08
C LEU A 151 -17.03 -3.39 -3.14
N GLN A 152 -16.44 -4.46 -3.65
CA GLN A 152 -16.24 -5.70 -2.91
C GLN A 152 -14.88 -6.35 -3.22
N LEU A 153 -14.27 -6.94 -2.20
CA LEU A 153 -13.08 -7.78 -2.28
C LEU A 153 -13.55 -9.23 -2.32
N VAL A 154 -13.35 -9.89 -3.46
CA VAL A 154 -13.79 -11.26 -3.69
C VAL A 154 -12.59 -12.18 -3.73
N ARG A 155 -12.66 -13.28 -3.00
CA ARG A 155 -11.63 -14.31 -3.02
C ARG A 155 -11.70 -15.10 -4.33
N GLU A 156 -10.56 -15.26 -4.97
CA GLU A 156 -10.41 -15.99 -6.22
C GLU A 156 -10.30 -17.50 -5.96
N ASN A 157 -10.90 -18.29 -6.86
CA ASN A 157 -10.83 -19.75 -6.81
C ASN A 157 -9.41 -20.28 -7.11
N GLN A 158 -8.62 -19.51 -7.86
CA GLN A 158 -7.25 -19.86 -8.22
C GLN A 158 -6.29 -18.79 -7.73
N ASN A 159 -5.28 -19.23 -6.98
CA ASN A 159 -4.22 -18.34 -6.52
C ASN A 159 -3.32 -17.93 -7.68
N SER A 160 -2.95 -16.65 -7.71
CA SER A 160 -1.89 -16.15 -8.57
C SER A 160 -0.55 -16.77 -8.18
N ARG A 161 0.28 -17.11 -9.18
CA ARG A 161 1.64 -17.67 -8.99
C ARG A 161 2.73 -16.59 -9.00
N HIS A 162 2.36 -15.33 -8.81
CA HIS A 162 3.32 -14.23 -8.79
C HIS A 162 4.06 -14.15 -7.46
N THR A 163 5.34 -13.76 -7.52
CA THR A 163 6.11 -13.36 -6.34
C THR A 163 5.64 -11.99 -5.86
N VAL A 164 5.37 -11.87 -4.56
CA VAL A 164 5.13 -10.58 -3.89
C VAL A 164 6.48 -9.98 -3.50
N TYR A 165 6.75 -8.77 -3.96
CA TYR A 165 7.92 -7.99 -3.59
C TYR A 165 7.54 -6.97 -2.52
N LYS A 166 8.50 -6.56 -1.70
CA LYS A 166 8.33 -5.53 -0.67
C LYS A 166 9.34 -4.41 -0.84
N SER A 167 8.94 -3.20 -0.46
CA SER A 167 9.78 -2.00 -0.53
C SER A 167 9.30 -0.93 0.45
N SER A 168 10.06 0.16 0.59
CA SER A 168 9.57 1.36 1.26
C SER A 168 8.38 1.97 0.51
N ARG A 169 7.55 2.71 1.26
CA ARG A 169 6.35 3.38 0.74
C ARG A 169 6.69 4.58 -0.13
N VAL A 170 5.79 4.95 -1.04
CA VAL A 170 6.01 5.99 -2.06
C VAL A 170 5.34 7.30 -1.67
N GLY A 171 6.08 8.40 -1.79
CA GLY A 171 5.53 9.75 -1.64
C GLY A 171 5.48 10.26 -0.21
N LEU A 172 6.17 9.60 0.72
CA LEU A 172 6.31 10.06 2.10
C LEU A 172 7.37 11.16 2.17
N SER A 173 6.92 12.39 2.41
CA SER A 173 7.79 13.56 2.53
C SER A 173 8.26 13.74 3.97
N THR A 174 9.54 14.03 4.14
CA THR A 174 10.12 14.48 5.42
C THR A 174 10.18 16.00 5.49
N ARG A 175 9.16 16.74 5.03
CA ARG A 175 9.15 18.21 5.20
C ARG A 175 9.25 18.64 6.67
N HIS A 176 9.07 17.71 7.61
CA HIS A 176 9.48 17.81 9.01
C HIS A 176 10.72 16.94 9.27
N SER A 177 11.84 17.24 8.61
CA SER A 177 13.06 16.42 8.52
C SER A 177 13.81 16.23 9.85
N GLN A 178 13.28 16.72 10.96
CA GLN A 178 13.85 16.56 12.30
C GLN A 178 13.13 15.51 13.15
N ASP A 179 12.04 14.91 12.66
CA ASP A 179 11.39 13.80 13.35
C ASP A 179 12.05 12.47 12.95
N ASP A 180 12.90 11.93 13.83
CA ASP A 180 13.56 10.63 13.66
C ASP A 180 12.55 9.49 13.48
N ASN A 181 11.36 9.62 14.10
CA ASN A 181 10.29 8.64 13.96
C ASN A 181 9.78 8.58 12.52
N ALA A 182 9.50 9.74 11.91
CA ALA A 182 9.07 9.83 10.52
C ALA A 182 10.11 9.29 9.52
N ARG A 183 11.41 9.44 9.82
CA ARG A 183 12.48 8.86 9.00
C ARG A 183 12.46 7.34 9.05
N ILE A 184 12.35 6.76 10.25
CA ILE A 184 12.28 5.31 10.45
C ILE A 184 11.08 4.72 9.70
N TYR A 185 9.88 5.28 9.89
CA TYR A 185 8.67 4.77 9.24
C TYR A 185 8.62 4.93 7.73
N ARG A 186 9.36 5.89 7.17
CA ARG A 186 9.50 6.04 5.72
C ARG A 186 10.27 4.86 5.13
N ASP A 187 11.25 4.34 5.85
CA ASP A 187 12.20 3.37 5.35
C ASP A 187 11.73 1.91 5.58
N TYR A 188 10.71 1.68 6.43
CA TYR A 188 10.09 0.36 6.60
C TYR A 188 9.44 -0.17 5.31
N ALA A 189 9.54 -1.50 5.13
CA ALA A 189 9.10 -2.21 3.94
C ALA A 189 7.58 -2.50 3.93
N TYR A 190 6.76 -1.44 4.08
CA TYR A 190 5.30 -1.53 4.19
C TYR A 190 4.56 -1.41 2.86
N ARG A 191 5.29 -1.37 1.74
CA ARG A 191 4.71 -1.43 0.40
C ARG A 191 4.92 -2.81 -0.20
N PHE A 192 3.84 -3.40 -0.71
CA PHE A 192 3.86 -4.72 -1.33
C PHE A 192 3.29 -4.66 -2.74
N LEU A 193 3.92 -5.40 -3.66
CA LEU A 193 3.51 -5.40 -5.06
C LEU A 193 3.82 -6.70 -5.80
N VAL A 194 3.05 -6.95 -6.85
CA VAL A 194 3.28 -8.01 -7.85
C VAL A 194 3.50 -7.39 -9.24
N LYS A 195 4.09 -8.15 -10.16
CA LYS A 195 4.40 -7.69 -11.53
C LYS A 195 5.17 -6.35 -11.60
N PRO A 196 6.34 -6.22 -10.93
CA PRO A 196 7.07 -4.95 -10.82
C PRO A 196 7.42 -4.27 -12.15
N ARG A 197 7.57 -5.01 -13.26
CA ARG A 197 7.77 -4.42 -14.59
C ARG A 197 6.61 -3.51 -15.05
N LYS A 198 5.38 -3.79 -14.57
CA LYS A 198 4.17 -3.02 -14.91
C LYS A 198 4.01 -1.75 -14.06
N ILE A 199 4.66 -1.68 -12.90
CA ILE A 199 4.46 -0.61 -11.91
C ILE A 199 5.61 0.38 -12.02
N LYS A 200 5.33 1.60 -12.51
CA LYS A 200 6.37 2.61 -12.74
C LYS A 200 6.72 3.44 -11.52
N LYS A 201 5.72 3.82 -10.73
CA LYS A 201 5.90 4.61 -9.50
C LYS A 201 6.56 3.75 -8.42
N GLY A 202 7.41 4.36 -7.60
CA GLY A 202 8.10 3.63 -6.54
C GLY A 202 9.23 2.70 -7.01
N ARG A 203 9.71 2.85 -8.24
CA ARG A 203 10.74 1.95 -8.80
C ARG A 203 12.08 2.11 -8.10
N THR A 204 12.43 3.32 -7.69
CA THR A 204 13.67 3.60 -6.97
C THR A 204 13.67 2.89 -5.62
N GLU A 205 12.56 3.01 -4.89
CA GLU A 205 12.29 2.36 -3.60
C GLU A 205 12.42 0.84 -3.72
N LEU A 206 11.83 0.25 -4.76
CA LEU A 206 11.95 -1.19 -5.02
C LEU A 206 13.40 -1.61 -5.31
N ILE A 207 14.12 -0.89 -6.19
CA ILE A 207 15.53 -1.19 -6.49
C ILE A 207 16.36 -1.15 -5.20
N THR A 208 16.19 -0.11 -4.38
CA THR A 208 16.91 0.05 -3.10
C THR A 208 16.59 -1.09 -2.13
N SER A 209 15.33 -1.52 -2.03
CA SER A 209 14.95 -2.62 -1.13
C SER A 209 15.43 -3.98 -1.61
N LEU A 210 15.45 -4.24 -2.93
CA LEU A 210 16.01 -5.47 -3.48
C LEU A 210 17.53 -5.54 -3.27
N ALA A 211 18.24 -4.45 -3.55
CA ALA A 211 19.69 -4.35 -3.29
C ALA A 211 20.00 -4.52 -1.79
N ALA A 212 19.21 -3.90 -0.90
CA ALA A 212 19.33 -4.09 0.55
C ALA A 212 19.18 -5.55 0.98
N SER A 213 18.38 -6.32 0.23
CA SER A 213 18.06 -7.73 0.48
C SER A 213 19.03 -8.70 -0.20
N GLY A 214 20.12 -8.21 -0.80
CA GLY A 214 21.19 -9.03 -1.37
C GLY A 214 20.99 -9.49 -2.82
N TYR A 215 19.98 -8.98 -3.52
CA TYR A 215 19.77 -9.31 -4.93
C TYR A 215 20.90 -8.74 -5.81
N SER A 216 21.33 -9.52 -6.81
CA SER A 216 22.31 -9.08 -7.81
C SER A 216 21.73 -8.01 -8.74
N VAL A 217 22.60 -7.25 -9.42
CA VAL A 217 22.18 -6.24 -10.41
C VAL A 217 21.35 -6.88 -11.54
N GLU A 218 21.72 -8.08 -11.97
CA GLU A 218 21.04 -8.87 -13.01
C GLU A 218 19.67 -9.35 -12.52
N GLU A 219 19.56 -9.81 -11.28
CA GLU A 219 18.28 -10.20 -10.68
C GLU A 219 17.35 -8.99 -10.56
N ILE A 220 17.85 -7.86 -10.06
CA ILE A 220 17.08 -6.61 -9.96
C ILE A 220 16.62 -6.15 -11.35
N ARG A 221 17.47 -6.27 -12.37
CA ARG A 221 17.09 -5.97 -13.76
C ARG A 221 15.99 -6.89 -14.25
N SER A 222 16.10 -8.20 -13.98
CA SER A 222 15.11 -9.19 -14.37
C SER A 222 13.75 -8.90 -13.71
N ILE A 223 13.75 -8.56 -12.43
CA ILE A 223 12.55 -8.24 -11.65
C ILE A 223 11.93 -6.93 -12.14
N THR A 224 12.70 -5.85 -12.19
CA THR A 224 12.16 -4.49 -12.35
C THR A 224 12.04 -4.04 -13.80
N GLY A 225 12.79 -4.65 -14.72
CA GLY A 225 12.94 -4.20 -16.10
C GLY A 225 13.73 -2.90 -16.25
N SER A 226 14.42 -2.44 -15.20
CA SER A 226 15.16 -1.17 -15.20
C SER A 226 16.49 -1.27 -15.97
N PRO A 227 16.98 -0.19 -16.60
CA PRO A 227 18.30 -0.17 -17.22
C PRO A 227 19.41 -0.41 -16.19
N LEU A 228 20.46 -1.17 -16.55
CA LEU A 228 21.60 -1.49 -15.68
C LEU A 228 22.20 -0.24 -15.00
N ARG A 229 22.49 0.80 -15.80
CA ARG A 229 23.04 2.08 -15.30
C ARG A 229 22.22 2.69 -14.18
N ALA A 230 20.88 2.57 -14.25
CA ALA A 230 20.00 3.11 -13.22
C ALA A 230 20.05 2.27 -11.94
N ILE A 231 20.23 0.95 -12.05
CA ILE A 231 20.36 0.04 -10.90
C ILE A 231 21.72 0.23 -10.23
N GLU A 232 22.81 0.18 -10.99
CA GLU A 232 24.19 0.34 -10.49
C GLU A 232 24.38 1.65 -9.73
N LYS A 233 23.82 2.75 -10.26
CA LYS A 233 23.81 4.05 -9.58
C LYS A 233 23.19 3.94 -8.18
N ARG A 234 22.06 3.26 -8.04
CA ARG A 234 21.34 3.14 -6.75
C ARG A 234 22.04 2.21 -5.78
N VAL A 235 22.56 1.08 -6.25
CA VAL A 235 23.36 0.15 -5.44
C VAL A 235 24.59 0.86 -4.88
N THR A 236 25.25 1.68 -5.70
CA THR A 236 26.42 2.47 -5.28
C THR A 236 26.05 3.54 -4.25
N GLU A 237 24.98 4.31 -4.49
CA GLU A 237 24.47 5.32 -3.55
C GLU A 237 24.15 4.70 -2.17
N GLN A 238 23.49 3.55 -2.17
CA GLN A 238 23.12 2.83 -0.95
C GLN A 238 24.34 2.29 -0.20
N THR A 239 25.32 1.74 -0.91
CA THR A 239 26.57 1.23 -0.31
C THR A 239 27.32 2.36 0.38
N ARG A 240 27.45 3.52 -0.29
CA ARG A 240 28.06 4.73 0.31
C ARG A 240 27.33 5.20 1.56
N ALA A 241 26.00 5.22 1.54
CA ALA A 241 25.19 5.61 2.70
C ALA A 241 25.36 4.66 3.91
N ARG A 242 25.64 3.36 3.67
CA ARG A 242 25.93 2.39 4.72
C ARG A 242 27.37 2.48 5.24
N SER A 243 28.33 2.84 4.39
CA SER A 243 29.75 2.98 4.76
C SER A 243 30.07 4.26 5.54
N PHE A 244 29.21 5.28 5.46
CA PHE A 244 29.30 6.51 6.23
C PHE A 244 28.02 6.70 7.05
N PRO A 245 27.82 5.94 8.15
CA PRO A 245 26.79 6.33 9.11
C PRO A 245 27.18 7.71 9.62
N ASN A 246 26.34 8.72 9.40
CA ASN A 246 26.47 10.00 10.09
C ASN A 246 26.51 9.68 11.58
N TYR A 247 27.68 9.84 12.21
CA TYR A 247 27.80 9.92 13.66
C TYR A 247 27.38 11.33 14.05
N PRO A 248 26.25 11.53 14.77
CA PRO A 248 26.15 12.65 15.66
C PRO A 248 26.94 12.30 16.93
N GLY A 249 28.02 13.05 17.17
CA GLY A 249 28.58 13.20 18.52
C GLY A 249 27.70 14.12 19.36
#